data_AF-A0A127SKA8-F1
#
_entry.id   AF-A0A127SKA8-F1
#
_cell.length_a   1.000
_cell.length_b   1.000
_cell.length_c   1.000
_cell.angle_alpha   90.00
_cell.angle_beta   90.00
_cell.angle_gamma   90.00
#
_symmetry.space_group_name_H-M   'P 1'
#
loop_
_entity.id
_entity.type
_entity.pdbx_description
1 polymer ?
#
loop_
_entity_poly.entity_id
_entity_poly.type
_entity_poly.pdbx_seq_one_letter_code
_entity_poly.pdbx_strand_id
1 'polypeptide(L)'
;GTISSLFDEEHNHELVPAGTRLGLYELLKDEPAVWDAWEIERESLLMANAVTGSIESVNTENGAAQVHVHTADGDTVITTTITLRPGSHTLDFHADVDWHERERFLKVDLPLGIVADQATYDCQYGLIRRPIVKNTASDEAKYESSTNRFAIIGDAGYAAAVINGRY
;
A
#
# COMPACT_ATOMS: atom_id res chain seq x y z
N GLY A 1 14.48 1.42 0.30
CA GLY A 1 14.20 0.10 -0.27
C GLY A 1 12.76 0.08 -0.74
N THR A 2 12.46 0.86 -1.76
CA THR A 2 11.13 0.91 -2.39
C THR A 2 11.27 0.49 -3.85
N ILE A 3 10.15 0.18 -4.50
CA ILE A 3 10.13 -0.37 -5.84
C ILE A 3 9.91 0.75 -6.84
N SER A 4 10.83 0.89 -7.79
CA SER A 4 10.76 1.89 -8.86
C SER A 4 10.11 1.38 -10.15
N SER A 5 9.96 0.06 -10.30
CA SER A 5 9.35 -0.58 -11.46
C SER A 5 8.83 -1.96 -11.04
N LEU A 6 7.63 -2.30 -11.49
CA LEU A 6 7.02 -3.62 -11.41
C LEU A 6 6.41 -3.91 -12.77
N PHE A 7 7.10 -4.72 -13.56
CA PHE A 7 6.73 -4.97 -14.95
C PHE A 7 6.04 -6.32 -15.10
N ASP A 8 4.86 -6.32 -15.72
CA ASP A 8 4.15 -7.52 -16.15
C ASP A 8 4.62 -7.89 -17.57
N GLU A 9 5.41 -8.96 -17.66
CA GLU A 9 5.98 -9.43 -18.93
C GLU A 9 4.93 -10.05 -19.87
N GLU A 10 3.83 -10.61 -19.35
CA GLU A 10 2.80 -11.26 -20.16
C GLU A 10 1.96 -10.21 -20.89
N HIS A 11 1.59 -9.14 -20.20
CA HIS A 11 0.79 -8.05 -20.75
C HIS A 11 1.65 -6.88 -21.27
N ASN A 12 2.98 -6.96 -21.12
CA ASN A 12 3.94 -5.91 -21.47
C ASN A 12 3.53 -4.55 -20.87
N HIS A 13 3.28 -4.53 -19.56
CA HIS A 13 2.71 -3.38 -18.84
C HIS A 13 3.55 -3.02 -17.61
N GLU A 14 3.86 -1.72 -17.45
CA GLU A 14 4.52 -1.20 -16.26
C GLU A 14 3.48 -0.77 -15.22
N LEU A 15 3.51 -1.37 -14.03
CA LEU A 15 2.55 -1.08 -12.97
C LEU A 15 2.96 0.11 -12.11
N VAL A 16 4.24 0.49 -12.03
CA VAL A 16 4.66 1.63 -11.20
C VAL A 16 4.76 2.88 -12.09
N PRO A 17 3.93 3.92 -11.86
CA PRO A 17 4.01 5.15 -12.62
C PRO A 17 5.40 5.79 -12.52
N ALA A 18 5.87 6.38 -13.62
CA ALA A 18 7.17 7.05 -13.67
C ALA A 18 7.30 8.13 -12.58
N GLY A 19 8.41 8.10 -11.84
CA GLY A 19 8.69 9.06 -10.77
C GLY A 19 8.05 8.71 -9.41
N THR A 20 7.26 7.64 -9.33
CA THR A 20 6.66 7.15 -8.08
C THR A 20 7.41 5.94 -7.52
N ARG A 21 7.07 5.53 -6.29
CA ARG A 21 7.71 4.42 -5.58
C ARG A 21 6.65 3.55 -4.91
N LEU A 22 6.62 2.27 -5.23
CA LEU A 22 5.73 1.29 -4.61
C LEU A 22 6.35 0.74 -3.32
N GLY A 23 5.53 0.62 -2.27
CA GLY A 23 5.94 0.13 -0.96
C GLY A 23 6.63 1.21 -0.12
N LEU A 24 6.29 2.48 -0.34
CA LEU A 24 6.79 3.58 0.47
C LEU A 24 5.97 3.70 1.76
N TYR A 25 6.63 3.67 2.92
CA TYR A 25 5.95 3.94 4.18
C TYR A 25 5.77 5.44 4.40
N GLU A 26 4.61 5.80 4.91
CA GLU A 26 4.25 7.16 5.28
C GLU A 26 3.78 7.16 6.74
N LEU A 27 4.38 8.03 7.55
CA LEU A 27 3.92 8.33 8.89
C LEU A 27 3.07 9.59 8.86
N LEU A 28 1.84 9.46 9.33
CA LEU A 28 0.88 10.54 9.38
C LEU A 28 0.60 10.91 10.83
N LYS A 29 0.30 12.18 11.05
CA LYS A 29 -0.11 12.69 12.34
C LYS A 29 -1.54 12.23 12.65
N ASP A 30 -1.78 11.67 13.82
CA ASP A 30 -3.07 11.16 14.26
C ASP A 30 -3.50 11.85 15.56
N GLU A 31 -3.96 13.10 15.42
CA GLU A 31 -4.47 13.94 16.51
C GLU A 31 -5.87 14.47 16.11
N PRO A 32 -6.92 13.64 16.11
CA PRO A 32 -8.27 14.10 15.77
C PRO A 32 -8.81 15.04 16.86
N ALA A 33 -9.74 15.92 16.50
CA ALA A 33 -10.21 16.97 17.38
C ALA A 33 -11.07 16.50 18.57
N VAL A 34 -11.67 15.30 18.48
CA VAL A 34 -12.68 14.85 19.46
C VAL A 34 -12.46 13.43 19.98
N TRP A 35 -12.21 12.45 19.11
CA TRP A 35 -12.12 11.04 19.53
C TRP A 35 -10.91 10.31 18.93
N ASP A 36 -9.78 10.38 19.63
CA ASP A 36 -8.48 9.80 19.27
C ASP A 36 -8.50 8.32 18.85
N ALA A 37 -9.40 7.51 19.42
CA ALA A 37 -9.47 6.08 19.13
C ALA A 37 -10.46 5.71 18.01
N TRP A 38 -11.20 6.67 17.47
CA TRP A 38 -12.31 6.41 16.53
C TRP A 38 -12.22 7.18 15.22
N GLU A 39 -11.53 8.32 15.20
CA GLU A 39 -11.48 9.20 14.05
C GLU A 39 -10.06 9.34 13.52
N ILE A 40 -9.93 9.21 12.21
CA ILE A 40 -8.76 9.70 11.47
C ILE A 40 -9.27 10.88 10.65
N GLU A 41 -8.72 12.07 10.89
CA GLU A 41 -9.11 13.27 10.16
C GLU A 41 -8.51 13.28 8.75
N ARG A 42 -9.22 13.89 7.80
CA ARG A 42 -8.75 14.00 6.42
C ARG A 42 -7.45 14.81 6.36
N GLU A 43 -7.33 15.82 7.20
CA GLU A 43 -6.20 16.73 7.33
C GLU A 43 -4.92 15.99 7.69
N SER A 44 -5.01 14.88 8.43
CA SER A 44 -3.89 13.98 8.70
C SER A 44 -3.25 13.46 7.41
N LEU A 45 -4.05 13.20 6.37
CA LEU A 45 -3.56 12.76 5.05
C LEU A 45 -2.72 13.82 4.33
N LEU A 46 -2.85 15.09 4.70
CA LEU A 46 -2.04 16.20 4.14
C LEU A 46 -0.70 16.36 4.85
N MET A 47 -0.50 15.68 5.98
CA MET A 47 0.69 15.75 6.83
C MET A 47 1.53 14.46 6.77
N ALA A 48 1.44 13.73 5.66
CA ALA A 48 2.20 12.50 5.46
C ALA A 48 3.71 12.79 5.34
N ASN A 49 4.49 12.08 6.14
CA ASN A 49 5.95 12.10 6.09
C ASN A 49 6.46 10.76 5.57
N ALA A 50 7.07 10.78 4.39
CA ALA A 50 7.67 9.61 3.79
C ALA A 50 8.89 9.14 4.60
N VAL A 51 8.91 7.86 4.97
CA VAL A 51 10.04 7.24 5.69
C VAL A 51 10.84 6.40 4.72
N THR A 52 12.13 6.72 4.58
CA THR A 52 13.01 6.05 3.62
C THR A 52 13.77 4.92 4.30
N GLY A 53 13.59 3.69 3.81
CA GLY A 53 14.40 2.55 4.24
C GLY A 53 15.68 2.33 3.44
N SER A 54 16.65 1.63 4.01
CA SER A 54 17.84 1.10 3.34
C SER A 54 17.67 -0.38 3.01
N ILE A 55 18.23 -0.84 1.89
CA ILE A 55 18.31 -2.27 1.58
C ILE A 55 19.46 -2.84 2.40
N GLU A 56 19.18 -3.84 3.24
CA GLU A 56 20.20 -4.50 4.05
C GLU A 56 20.78 -5.73 3.38
N SER A 57 19.93 -6.52 2.71
CA SER A 57 20.36 -7.71 2.01
C SER A 57 19.43 -8.06 0.85
N VAL A 58 19.99 -8.81 -0.09
CA VAL A 58 19.29 -9.38 -1.23
C VAL A 58 19.68 -10.84 -1.32
N ASN A 59 18.70 -11.71 -1.21
CA ASN A 59 18.88 -13.15 -1.17
C ASN A 59 18.13 -13.81 -2.32
N THR A 60 18.59 -14.99 -2.71
CA THR A 60 17.85 -15.85 -3.65
C THR A 60 17.82 -17.26 -3.10
N GLU A 61 16.64 -17.70 -2.67
CA GLU A 61 16.43 -19.03 -2.08
C GLU A 61 15.35 -19.78 -2.86
N ASN A 62 15.64 -21.01 -3.27
CA ASN A 62 14.72 -21.83 -4.08
C ASN A 62 14.17 -21.10 -5.33
N GLY A 63 14.97 -20.21 -5.91
CA GLY A 63 14.61 -19.36 -7.04
C GLY A 63 13.78 -18.12 -6.70
N ALA A 64 13.31 -17.96 -5.45
CA ALA A 64 12.64 -16.75 -5.01
C ALA A 64 13.65 -15.65 -4.70
N ALA A 65 13.46 -14.47 -5.28
CA ALA A 65 14.23 -13.28 -4.95
C ALA A 65 13.61 -12.61 -3.72
N GLN A 66 14.44 -12.31 -2.73
CA GLN A 66 14.04 -11.63 -1.50
C GLN A 66 14.91 -10.41 -1.27
N VAL A 67 14.28 -9.27 -0.97
CA VAL A 67 14.96 -8.03 -0.59
C VAL A 67 14.53 -7.67 0.82
N HIS A 68 15.49 -7.54 1.72
CA HIS A 68 15.27 -7.10 3.09
C HIS A 68 15.57 -5.61 3.19
N VAL A 69 14.58 -4.86 3.67
CA VAL A 69 14.61 -3.42 3.79
C VAL A 69 14.38 -3.05 5.24
N HIS A 70 15.31 -2.28 5.79
CA HIS A 70 15.19 -1.71 7.12
C HIS A 70 14.79 -0.25 7.01
N THR A 71 13.68 0.11 7.64
CA THR A 71 13.14 1.47 7.69
C THR A 71 13.00 1.86 9.15
N ALA A 72 13.45 3.04 9.54
CA ALA A 72 13.34 3.52 10.92
C ALA A 72 12.99 5.00 10.96
N ASP A 73 12.19 5.38 11.97
CA ASP A 73 11.92 6.76 12.37
C ASP A 73 11.96 6.81 13.91
N GLY A 74 12.92 7.52 14.48
CA GLY A 74 13.15 7.51 15.92
C GLY A 74 13.41 6.09 16.47
N ASP A 75 12.58 5.67 17.43
CA ASP A 75 12.63 4.34 18.04
C ASP A 75 11.77 3.31 17.31
N THR A 76 10.96 3.72 16.33
CA THR A 76 10.11 2.84 15.54
C THR A 76 10.89 2.22 14.39
N VAL A 77 10.81 0.90 14.26
CA VAL A 77 11.53 0.13 13.24
C VAL A 77 10.57 -0.73 12.44
N ILE A 78 10.73 -0.72 11.12
CA ILE A 78 9.98 -1.53 10.17
C ILE A 78 10.97 -2.36 9.35
N THR A 79 10.94 -3.67 9.56
CA THR A 79 11.70 -4.64 8.76
C THR A 79 10.79 -5.23 7.69
N THR A 80 11.05 -4.90 6.42
CA THR A 80 10.24 -5.35 5.29
C THR A 80 11.00 -6.37 4.46
N THR A 81 10.38 -7.52 4.23
CA THR A 81 10.85 -8.52 3.26
C THR A 81 9.96 -8.48 2.03
N ILE A 82 10.54 -8.11 0.90
CA ILE A 82 9.88 -8.07 -0.41
C ILE A 82 10.26 -9.36 -1.14
N THR A 83 9.28 -10.18 -1.51
CA THR A 83 9.51 -11.51 -2.12
C THR A 83 8.85 -11.63 -3.48
N LEU A 84 9.63 -11.99 -4.50
CA LEU A 84 9.13 -12.41 -5.81
C LEU A 84 9.50 -13.88 -6.02
N ARG A 85 8.50 -14.73 -6.25
CA ARG A 85 8.71 -16.17 -6.50
C ARG A 85 8.72 -16.45 -8.00
N PRO A 86 9.43 -17.51 -8.47
CA PRO A 86 9.41 -17.92 -9.86
C PRO A 86 7.98 -18.18 -10.34
N GLY A 87 7.60 -17.60 -11.49
CA GLY A 87 6.28 -17.77 -12.09
C GLY A 87 5.12 -17.18 -11.28
N SER A 88 5.41 -16.36 -10.25
CA SER A 88 4.39 -15.69 -9.46
C SER A 88 3.91 -14.41 -10.16
N HIS A 89 2.60 -14.24 -10.24
CA HIS A 89 1.96 -12.96 -10.61
C HIS A 89 1.74 -12.04 -9.40
N THR A 90 2.27 -12.42 -8.23
CA THR A 90 2.21 -11.60 -7.01
C THR A 90 3.61 -11.27 -6.51
N LEU A 91 3.74 -10.02 -6.07
CA LEU A 91 4.86 -9.53 -5.31
C LEU A 91 4.42 -9.39 -3.84
N ASP A 92 5.06 -10.13 -2.95
CA ASP A 92 4.65 -10.19 -1.55
C ASP A 92 5.47 -9.20 -0.71
N PHE A 93 4.79 -8.46 0.14
CA PHE A 93 5.40 -7.60 1.17
C PHE A 93 5.07 -8.18 2.54
N HIS A 94 6.11 -8.49 3.32
CA HIS A 94 5.96 -8.86 4.72
C HIS A 94 6.65 -7.80 5.57
N ALA A 95 5.90 -7.15 6.46
CA ALA A 95 6.40 -6.12 7.34
C ALA A 95 6.33 -6.60 8.80
N ASP A 96 7.48 -6.62 9.47
CA ASP A 96 7.60 -6.73 10.92
C ASP A 96 7.80 -5.30 11.47
N VAL A 97 6.94 -4.87 12.38
CA VAL A 97 6.85 -3.49 12.85
C VAL A 97 7.01 -3.44 14.36
N ASP A 98 8.14 -2.91 14.82
CA ASP A 98 8.36 -2.54 16.21
C ASP A 98 7.87 -1.10 16.42
N TRP A 99 6.63 -0.96 16.92
CA TRP A 99 5.89 0.31 16.91
C TRP A 99 6.00 1.06 18.23
N HIS A 100 6.69 2.20 18.21
CA HIS A 100 6.94 3.03 19.40
C HIS A 100 6.35 4.46 19.29
N GLU A 101 5.72 4.81 18.17
CA GLU A 101 5.11 6.12 17.99
C GLU A 101 3.83 6.32 18.82
N ARG A 102 3.55 7.59 19.15
CA ARG A 102 2.30 8.03 19.77
C ARG A 102 1.61 9.04 18.86
N GLU A 103 0.27 8.98 18.76
CA GLU A 103 -0.52 9.92 17.96
C GLU A 103 -0.03 9.99 16.50
N ARG A 104 0.32 8.81 15.98
CA ARG A 104 0.70 8.62 14.57
C ARG A 104 0.04 7.37 14.04
N PHE A 105 -0.17 7.35 12.73
CA PHE A 105 -0.60 6.18 12.00
C PHE A 105 0.31 5.92 10.80
N LEU A 106 0.55 4.64 10.50
CA LEU A 106 1.42 4.17 9.42
C LEU A 106 0.60 3.75 8.20
N LYS A 107 0.93 4.31 7.03
CA LYS A 107 0.41 3.85 5.74
C LYS A 107 1.55 3.34 4.86
N VAL A 108 1.19 2.50 3.90
CA VAL A 108 2.07 2.13 2.79
C VAL A 108 1.43 2.60 1.50
N ASP A 109 2.18 3.37 0.72
CA ASP A 109 1.74 3.83 -0.59
C ASP A 109 2.07 2.79 -1.66
N LEU A 110 1.05 2.50 -2.48
CA LEU A 110 1.08 1.52 -3.55
C LEU A 110 0.54 2.18 -4.83
N PRO A 111 1.27 3.13 -5.43
CA PRO A 111 0.86 3.79 -6.66
C PRO A 111 0.83 2.78 -7.81
N LEU A 112 -0.30 2.73 -8.52
CA LEU A 112 -0.50 1.84 -9.65
C LEU A 112 -0.78 2.64 -10.92
N GLY A 113 -0.12 2.27 -12.01
CA GLY A 113 -0.29 2.80 -13.37
C GLY A 113 -1.55 2.25 -14.04
N ILE A 114 -2.68 2.35 -13.35
CA ILE A 114 -3.98 1.85 -13.80
C ILE A 114 -4.98 3.00 -13.70
N VAL A 115 -5.65 3.28 -14.81
CA VAL A 115 -6.71 4.29 -14.87
C VAL A 115 -8.04 3.60 -14.65
N ALA A 116 -8.72 3.93 -13.55
CA ALA A 116 -10.05 3.41 -13.24
C ALA A 116 -10.92 4.53 -12.62
N ASP A 117 -12.22 4.45 -12.84
CA ASP A 117 -13.19 5.35 -12.23
C ASP A 117 -13.67 4.85 -10.85
N GLN A 118 -13.60 3.54 -10.63
CA GLN A 118 -14.03 2.85 -9.42
C GLN A 118 -12.96 1.84 -8.95
N ALA A 119 -12.87 1.68 -7.64
CA ALA A 119 -12.19 0.56 -6.99
C ALA A 119 -13.22 -0.44 -6.45
N THR A 120 -12.89 -1.73 -6.50
CA THR A 120 -13.73 -2.81 -5.97
C THR A 120 -13.13 -3.37 -4.69
N TYR A 121 -13.92 -3.41 -3.62
CA TYR A 121 -13.48 -3.87 -2.30
C TYR A 121 -14.25 -5.13 -1.89
N ASP A 122 -13.56 -6.07 -1.27
CA ASP A 122 -14.16 -7.26 -0.64
C ASP A 122 -14.97 -6.84 0.59
N CYS A 123 -16.22 -7.29 0.66
CA CYS A 123 -17.08 -7.10 1.83
C CYS A 123 -17.77 -8.43 2.19
N GLN A 124 -18.52 -8.44 3.30
CA GLN A 124 -19.15 -9.68 3.73
C GLN A 124 -20.16 -10.17 2.68
N TYR A 125 -19.94 -11.39 2.19
CA TYR A 125 -20.76 -12.03 1.16
C TYR A 125 -20.90 -11.26 -0.16
N GLY A 126 -19.96 -10.37 -0.49
CA GLY A 126 -20.07 -9.61 -1.72
C GLY A 126 -18.88 -8.70 -2.04
N LEU A 127 -19.10 -7.87 -3.06
CA LEU A 127 -18.17 -6.86 -3.52
C LEU A 127 -18.88 -5.51 -3.52
N ILE A 128 -18.16 -4.46 -3.15
CA ILE A 128 -18.64 -3.09 -3.24
C ILE A 128 -17.74 -2.25 -4.13
N ARG A 129 -18.35 -1.43 -4.98
CA ARG A 129 -17.62 -0.47 -5.83
C ARG A 129 -17.69 0.92 -5.21
N ARG A 130 -16.57 1.61 -5.18
CA ARG A 130 -16.45 2.99 -4.71
C ARG A 130 -15.70 3.85 -5.73
N PRO A 131 -16.09 5.11 -5.92
CA PRO A 131 -15.40 6.00 -6.84
C PRO A 131 -14.00 6.30 -6.33
N ILE A 132 -13.02 6.27 -7.23
CA ILE A 132 -11.65 6.72 -6.95
C ILE A 132 -11.57 8.25 -7.05
N VAL A 133 -12.31 8.83 -8.00
CA VAL A 133 -12.35 10.27 -8.25
C VAL A 133 -13.34 10.94 -7.29
N LYS A 134 -12.88 12.00 -6.62
CA LYS A 134 -13.66 12.76 -5.62
C LYS A 134 -14.43 13.91 -6.28
N ASN A 135 -15.55 13.60 -6.94
CA ASN A 135 -16.35 14.58 -7.67
C ASN A 135 -17.48 15.23 -6.86
N THR A 136 -17.93 14.56 -5.78
CA THR A 136 -18.98 15.07 -4.89
C THR A 136 -18.49 15.13 -3.45
N ALA A 137 -19.16 15.92 -2.61
CA ALA A 137 -18.88 15.93 -1.16
C ALA A 137 -19.00 14.52 -0.53
N SER A 138 -19.89 13.68 -1.07
CA SER A 138 -20.00 12.28 -0.65
C SER A 138 -18.76 11.45 -1.02
N ASP A 139 -18.12 11.75 -2.16
CA ASP A 139 -16.91 11.05 -2.58
C ASP A 139 -15.68 11.57 -1.85
N GLU A 140 -15.63 12.86 -1.55
CA GLU A 140 -14.61 13.45 -0.70
C GLU A 140 -14.60 12.82 0.70
N ALA A 141 -15.78 12.51 1.26
CA ALA A 141 -15.92 11.83 2.55
C ALA A 141 -15.44 10.38 2.54
N LYS A 142 -15.26 9.74 1.37
CA LYS A 142 -14.78 8.35 1.23
C LYS A 142 -13.26 8.33 1.04
N TYR A 143 -12.52 9.04 1.88
CA TYR A 143 -11.06 9.07 1.83
C TYR A 143 -10.42 7.80 2.40
N GLU A 144 -11.16 7.04 3.20
CA GLU A 144 -10.83 5.70 3.65
C GLU A 144 -12.00 4.74 3.38
N SER A 145 -11.68 3.52 3.00
CA SER A 145 -12.67 2.48 2.71
C SER A 145 -12.28 1.19 3.38
N SER A 146 -13.19 0.62 4.15
CA SER A 146 -12.99 -0.70 4.76
C SER A 146 -12.97 -1.78 3.68
N THR A 147 -12.06 -2.73 3.83
CA THR A 147 -12.01 -3.97 3.04
C THR A 147 -11.67 -5.14 3.94
N ASN A 148 -12.17 -6.31 3.58
CA ASN A 148 -11.83 -7.54 4.27
C ASN A 148 -10.47 -8.07 3.80
N ARG A 149 -10.42 -8.63 2.59
CA ARG A 149 -9.25 -9.37 2.09
C ARG A 149 -8.46 -8.67 1.00
N PHE A 150 -9.14 -7.89 0.16
CA PHE A 150 -8.50 -7.29 -1.00
C PHE A 150 -9.22 -6.05 -1.51
N ALA A 151 -8.48 -5.21 -2.21
CA ALA A 151 -9.01 -4.16 -3.06
C ALA A 151 -8.47 -4.36 -4.47
N ILE A 152 -9.33 -4.19 -5.48
CA ILE A 152 -9.00 -4.31 -6.90
C ILE A 152 -9.17 -2.93 -7.55
N ILE A 153 -8.15 -2.51 -8.28
CA ILE A 153 -8.17 -1.33 -9.15
C ILE A 153 -7.93 -1.81 -10.57
N GLY A 154 -8.85 -1.50 -11.48
CA GLY A 154 -8.80 -2.00 -12.85
C GLY A 154 -9.93 -1.50 -13.71
N ASP A 155 -9.74 -1.62 -15.02
CA ASP A 155 -10.74 -1.38 -16.04
C ASP A 155 -11.04 -2.67 -16.82
N ALA A 156 -11.58 -2.57 -18.05
CA ALA A 156 -11.90 -3.72 -18.87
C ALA A 156 -10.66 -4.47 -19.43
N GLY A 157 -9.48 -3.83 -19.46
CA GLY A 157 -8.27 -4.37 -20.08
C GLY A 157 -7.21 -4.83 -19.09
N TYR A 158 -7.13 -4.22 -17.91
CA TYR A 158 -6.11 -4.56 -16.91
C TYR A 158 -6.59 -4.28 -15.49
N ALA A 159 -6.15 -5.10 -14.54
CA ALA A 159 -6.44 -4.91 -13.12
C ALA A 159 -5.29 -5.39 -12.24
N ALA A 160 -5.09 -4.70 -11.13
CA ALA A 160 -4.23 -5.15 -10.04
C ALA A 160 -5.00 -5.19 -8.73
N ALA A 161 -4.57 -6.08 -7.84
CA ALA A 161 -5.17 -6.25 -6.54
C ALA A 161 -4.12 -6.04 -5.44
N VAL A 162 -4.51 -5.32 -4.39
CA VAL A 162 -3.81 -5.33 -3.12
C VAL A 162 -4.55 -6.32 -2.22
N ILE A 163 -3.84 -7.32 -1.72
CA ILE A 163 -4.40 -8.39 -0.91
C ILE A 163 -3.72 -8.34 0.45
N ASN A 164 -4.51 -8.29 1.53
CA ASN A 164 -3.95 -8.43 2.88
C ASN A 164 -3.89 -9.92 3.26
N GLY A 165 -2.75 -10.33 3.81
CA GLY A 165 -2.53 -11.68 4.30
C GLY A 165 -2.20 -12.74 3.23
N ARG A 166 -1.27 -13.62 3.60
CA ARG A 166 -1.23 -15.02 3.15
C ARG A 166 -1.10 -15.84 4.43
N TYR A 167 -2.16 -16.59 4.72
CA TYR A 167 -2.40 -17.44 5.90
C TYR A 167 -2.82 -16.72 7.18
#